data_AF-A0A9C9NIF4-F1
#
_entry.id   AF-A0A9C9NIF4-F1
#
_cell.length_a   1.000
_cell.length_b   1.000
_cell.length_c   1.000
_cell.angle_alpha   90.00
_cell.angle_beta   90.00
_cell.angle_gamma   90.00
#
_symmetry.space_group_name_H-M   'P 1'
#
loop_
_entity.id
_entity.type
_entity.pdbx_description
1 polymer ?
#
loop_
_entity_poly.entity_id
_entity_poly.type
_entity_poly.pdbx_seq_one_letter_code
_entity_poly.pdbx_strand_id
1 'polypeptide(L)'
;MRPMSDTAPAPFQTALGALFEARGARRVHAPIIQPADPYLDTAGEALRRRIFLTRGEAGEHLCLRPDFTIPVCLGHVGAGEALPRRYSYLGLVFRQRPSGPGEFFQAGIEDLGEANRATADARALADALAGLAACGVDPAGLDIVLGDQGLFEAFLKALGLPDGWQRRLVRTFGHDGLLDAALKSLATGGVGTLDRLD
;
A
#
# COMPACT_ATOMS: atom_id res chain seq x y z
N MET A 1 30.74 -4.46 27.20
CA MET A 1 29.66 -4.53 26.19
C MET A 1 28.34 -4.32 26.94
N ARG A 2 27.74 -3.13 26.84
CA ARG A 2 26.44 -2.88 27.49
C ARG A 2 25.39 -3.70 26.73
N PRO A 3 24.49 -4.44 27.41
CA PRO A 3 23.40 -5.11 26.70
C PRO A 3 22.61 -4.08 25.91
N MET A 4 22.31 -4.39 24.64
CA MET A 4 21.36 -3.63 23.84
C MET A 4 20.08 -3.51 24.67
N SER A 5 19.72 -2.29 25.01
CA SER A 5 18.56 -1.96 25.83
C SER A 5 17.33 -2.61 25.26
N ASP A 6 16.72 -3.51 26.03
CA ASP A 6 15.35 -3.96 25.86
C ASP A 6 14.47 -2.72 26.01
N THR A 7 14.22 -2.04 24.90
CA THR A 7 13.52 -0.76 24.88
C THR A 7 12.07 -1.12 24.89
N ALA A 8 11.40 -0.84 26.01
CA ALA A 8 9.96 -1.02 26.12
C ALA A 8 9.28 -0.47 24.85
N PRO A 9 8.34 -1.23 24.26
CA PRO A 9 7.69 -0.82 23.03
C PRO A 9 7.11 0.58 23.20
N ALA A 10 7.27 1.42 22.17
CA ALA A 10 6.71 2.76 22.19
C ALA A 10 5.20 2.67 22.49
N PRO A 11 4.59 3.61 23.22
CA PRO A 11 3.21 3.47 23.71
C PRO A 11 2.18 3.10 22.63
N PHE A 12 2.38 3.61 21.41
CA PHE A 12 1.52 3.29 20.26
C PHE A 12 1.59 1.82 19.83
N GLN A 13 2.74 1.15 20.00
CA GLN A 13 2.92 -0.24 19.59
C GLN A 13 2.07 -1.18 20.45
N THR A 14 2.05 -0.95 21.76
CA THR A 14 1.21 -1.71 22.70
C THR A 14 -0.27 -1.47 22.42
N ALA A 15 -0.68 -0.21 22.24
CA ALA A 15 -2.07 0.15 21.99
C ALA A 15 -2.60 -0.45 20.68
N LEU A 16 -1.84 -0.31 19.58
CA LEU A 16 -2.21 -0.88 18.27
C LEU A 16 -2.16 -2.40 18.28
N GLY A 17 -1.18 -3.00 18.96
CA GLY A 17 -1.08 -4.45 19.12
C GLY A 17 -2.33 -5.03 19.77
N ALA A 18 -2.74 -4.48 20.92
CA ALA A 18 -3.96 -4.90 21.63
C ALA A 18 -5.22 -4.67 20.80
N LEU A 19 -5.31 -3.54 20.08
CA LEU A 19 -6.44 -3.27 19.18
C LEU A 19 -6.54 -4.33 18.09
N PHE A 20 -5.45 -4.65 17.39
CA PHE A 20 -5.46 -5.60 16.28
C PHE A 20 -5.81 -7.02 16.73
N GLU A 21 -5.34 -7.42 17.92
CA GLU A 21 -5.71 -8.69 18.54
C GLU A 21 -7.21 -8.74 18.84
N ALA A 22 -7.77 -7.68 19.42
CA ALA A 22 -9.21 -7.57 19.68
C ALA A 22 -10.06 -7.56 18.39
N ARG A 23 -9.47 -7.19 17.24
CA ARG A 23 -10.10 -7.26 15.91
C ARG A 23 -9.97 -8.62 15.23
N GLY A 24 -9.40 -9.62 15.90
CA GLY A 24 -9.21 -10.98 15.37
C GLY A 24 -8.19 -11.05 14.23
N ALA A 25 -7.34 -10.04 14.07
CA ALA A 25 -6.35 -9.97 13.00
C ALA A 25 -5.05 -10.67 13.40
N ARG A 26 -4.71 -11.77 12.73
CA ARG A 26 -3.54 -12.58 13.09
C ARG A 26 -2.26 -11.81 12.84
N ARG A 27 -1.44 -11.69 13.87
CA ARG A 27 -0.17 -11.00 13.80
C ARG A 27 0.81 -11.69 12.85
N VAL A 28 1.36 -10.96 11.88
CA VAL A 28 2.44 -11.44 11.03
C VAL A 28 3.78 -10.80 11.40
N HIS A 29 4.85 -11.60 11.28
CA HIS A 29 6.23 -11.14 11.40
C HIS A 29 6.93 -11.36 10.06
N ALA A 30 6.96 -10.31 9.25
CA ALA A 30 7.77 -10.33 8.03
C ALA A 30 9.25 -10.02 8.37
N PRO A 31 10.22 -10.56 7.63
CA PRO A 31 11.61 -10.11 7.70
C PRO A 31 11.79 -8.67 7.16
N ILE A 32 12.87 -7.98 7.58
CA ILE A 32 13.20 -6.65 7.05
C ILE A 32 13.71 -6.73 5.62
N ILE A 33 14.61 -7.69 5.34
CA ILE A 33 15.12 -7.94 4.00
C ILE A 33 14.09 -8.77 3.24
N GLN A 34 13.72 -8.34 2.04
CA GLN A 34 12.71 -8.98 1.20
C GLN A 34 13.23 -9.15 -0.23
N PRO A 35 12.72 -10.12 -1.00
CA PRO A 35 12.91 -10.16 -2.44
C PRO A 35 12.41 -8.86 -3.07
N ALA A 36 13.20 -8.25 -3.95
CA ALA A 36 12.85 -6.97 -4.57
C ALA A 36 11.79 -7.10 -5.68
N ASP A 37 11.85 -8.19 -6.45
CA ASP A 37 11.08 -8.34 -7.70
C ASP A 37 9.57 -8.17 -7.51
N PRO A 38 8.90 -8.77 -6.49
CA PRO A 38 7.48 -8.57 -6.27
C PRO A 38 7.10 -7.09 -6.10
N TYR A 39 7.96 -6.28 -5.45
CA TYR A 39 7.74 -4.85 -5.35
C TYR A 39 8.02 -4.15 -6.67
N LEU A 40 9.09 -4.51 -7.39
CA LEU A 40 9.44 -3.85 -8.65
C LEU A 40 8.40 -4.08 -9.76
N ASP A 41 7.71 -5.22 -9.72
CA ASP A 41 6.70 -5.63 -10.71
C ASP A 41 5.31 -5.07 -10.40
N THR A 42 4.98 -4.88 -9.12
CA THR A 42 3.64 -4.43 -8.69
C THR A 42 3.59 -2.97 -8.27
N ALA A 43 4.72 -2.39 -7.86
CA ALA A 43 4.78 -0.99 -7.46
C ALA A 43 4.70 -0.08 -8.68
N GLY A 44 3.79 0.88 -8.65
CA GLY A 44 3.85 2.04 -9.54
C GLY A 44 5.21 2.75 -9.43
N GLU A 45 5.62 3.44 -10.49
CA GLU A 45 6.96 4.07 -10.59
C GLU A 45 7.33 4.92 -9.36
N ALA A 46 6.34 5.56 -8.73
CA ALA A 46 6.54 6.41 -7.56
C ALA A 46 7.07 5.64 -6.35
N LEU A 47 6.55 4.43 -6.08
CA LEU A 47 7.06 3.60 -4.99
C LEU A 47 8.40 2.98 -5.38
N ARG A 48 8.54 2.50 -6.63
CA ARG A 48 9.78 1.91 -7.16
C ARG A 48 11.01 2.81 -6.94
N ARG A 49 10.88 4.12 -7.22
CA ARG A 49 11.98 5.10 -7.04
C ARG A 49 12.38 5.32 -5.57
N ARG A 50 11.57 4.85 -4.61
CA ARG A 50 11.76 5.07 -3.18
C ARG A 50 12.25 3.83 -2.43
N ILE A 51 12.39 2.69 -3.11
CA ILE A 51 12.81 1.43 -2.49
C ILE A 51 14.34 1.46 -2.26
N PHE A 52 14.78 1.08 -1.06
CA PHE A 52 16.19 0.80 -0.81
C PHE A 52 16.54 -0.60 -1.32
N LEU A 53 17.31 -0.65 -2.40
CA LEU A 53 17.78 -1.90 -3.00
C LEU A 53 19.10 -2.35 -2.38
N THR A 54 19.26 -3.65 -2.25
CA THR A 54 20.51 -4.32 -1.87
C THR A 54 20.66 -5.60 -2.69
N ARG A 55 21.79 -6.29 -2.53
CA ARG A 55 22.04 -7.57 -3.20
C ARG A 55 22.46 -8.63 -2.18
N GLY A 56 22.00 -9.85 -2.39
CA GLY A 56 22.50 -11.01 -1.66
C GLY A 56 23.87 -11.44 -2.15
N GLU A 57 24.55 -12.30 -1.39
CA GLU A 57 25.88 -12.81 -1.74
C GLU A 57 25.87 -13.65 -3.03
N ALA A 58 24.75 -14.30 -3.35
CA ALA A 58 24.56 -15.06 -4.59
C ALA A 58 23.99 -14.20 -5.74
N GLY A 59 23.92 -12.88 -5.56
CA GLY A 59 23.44 -11.93 -6.57
C GLY A 59 21.92 -11.71 -6.56
N GLU A 60 21.20 -12.19 -5.54
CA GLU A 60 19.76 -11.99 -5.42
C GLU A 60 19.39 -10.50 -5.36
N HIS A 61 18.30 -10.13 -6.03
CA HIS A 61 17.74 -8.79 -5.95
C HIS A 61 16.93 -8.66 -4.67
N LEU A 62 17.45 -7.91 -3.70
CA LEU A 62 16.87 -7.74 -2.38
C LEU A 62 16.52 -6.27 -2.12
N CYS A 63 15.63 -6.04 -1.18
CA CYS A 63 15.33 -4.71 -0.68
C CYS A 63 15.14 -4.71 0.84
N LEU A 64 15.31 -3.54 1.46
CA LEU A 64 14.67 -3.29 2.75
C LEU A 64 13.18 -3.13 2.49
N ARG A 65 12.32 -3.82 3.26
CA ARG A 65 10.88 -3.83 3.00
C ARG A 65 10.32 -2.39 2.93
N PRO A 66 9.65 -2.02 1.84
CA PRO A 66 9.05 -0.69 1.70
C PRO A 66 7.64 -0.60 2.32
N ASP A 67 6.95 -1.74 2.46
CA ASP A 67 5.62 -1.89 3.07
C ASP A 67 5.41 -3.35 3.57
N PHE A 68 4.22 -3.63 4.14
CA PHE A 68 3.83 -4.95 4.64
C PHE A 68 2.82 -5.71 3.78
N THR A 69 2.21 -5.08 2.79
CA THR A 69 1.15 -5.66 1.95
C THR A 69 1.67 -6.88 1.21
N ILE A 70 2.77 -6.70 0.46
CA ILE A 70 3.39 -7.78 -0.32
C ILE A 70 3.82 -8.96 0.57
N PRO A 71 4.56 -8.78 1.68
CA PRO A 71 5.00 -9.92 2.48
C PRO A 71 3.84 -10.60 3.21
N VAL A 72 2.77 -9.88 3.56
CA VAL A 72 1.53 -10.51 4.07
C VAL A 72 0.94 -11.43 3.00
N CYS A 73 0.77 -10.94 1.77
CA CYS A 73 0.23 -11.72 0.66
C CYS A 73 1.09 -12.92 0.31
N LEU A 74 2.41 -12.75 0.21
CA LEU A 74 3.36 -13.85 -0.04
C LEU A 74 3.33 -14.88 1.08
N GLY A 75 3.26 -14.43 2.34
CA GLY A 75 3.14 -15.32 3.49
C GLY A 75 1.84 -16.13 3.47
N HIS A 76 0.72 -15.50 3.13
CA HIS A 76 -0.57 -16.18 2.97
C HIS A 76 -0.55 -17.25 1.87
N VAL A 77 -0.07 -16.88 0.67
CA VAL A 77 0.05 -17.81 -0.47
C VAL A 77 1.00 -18.95 -0.16
N GLY A 78 2.17 -18.66 0.43
CA GLY A 78 3.17 -19.67 0.78
C GLY A 78 2.70 -20.64 1.87
N ALA A 79 1.84 -20.19 2.79
CA ALA A 79 1.24 -21.05 3.81
C ALA A 79 0.05 -21.88 3.28
N GLY A 80 -0.47 -21.57 2.09
CA GLY A 80 -1.63 -22.27 1.51
C GLY A 80 -2.90 -22.13 2.35
N GLU A 81 -3.07 -21.01 3.06
CA GLU A 81 -4.23 -20.82 3.94
C GLU A 81 -5.52 -20.54 3.17
N ALA A 82 -6.63 -21.13 3.65
CA ALA A 82 -7.95 -20.84 3.09
C ALA A 82 -8.40 -19.41 3.43
N LEU A 83 -9.06 -18.76 2.46
CA LEU A 83 -9.74 -17.47 2.60
C LEU A 83 -11.17 -17.65 3.20
N PRO A 84 -11.74 -16.60 3.83
CA PRO A 84 -11.15 -15.30 4.10
C PRO A 84 -10.16 -15.33 5.27
N ARG A 85 -9.17 -14.42 5.25
CA ARG A 85 -8.18 -14.26 6.33
C ARG A 85 -7.89 -12.81 6.63
N ARG A 86 -7.60 -12.55 7.90
CA ARG A 86 -7.26 -11.22 8.40
C ARG A 86 -5.90 -11.25 9.08
N TYR A 87 -5.00 -10.38 8.63
CA TYR A 87 -3.63 -10.28 9.12
C TYR A 87 -3.39 -8.91 9.71
N SER A 88 -2.55 -8.80 10.73
CA SER A 88 -2.08 -7.51 11.25
C SER A 88 -0.55 -7.42 11.25
N TYR A 89 -0.04 -6.21 11.07
CA TYR A 89 1.39 -5.90 11.09
C TYR A 89 1.65 -4.56 11.79
N LEU A 90 2.87 -4.41 12.31
CA LEU A 90 3.37 -3.22 13.01
C LEU A 90 4.88 -3.37 13.10
N GLY A 91 5.63 -2.54 12.40
CA GLY A 91 7.08 -2.63 12.40
C GLY A 91 7.70 -1.60 11.48
N LEU A 92 9.04 -1.59 11.44
CA LEU A 92 9.78 -0.67 10.59
C LEU A 92 9.65 -1.04 9.11
N VAL A 93 9.42 -0.02 8.30
CA VAL A 93 9.53 -0.04 6.84
C VAL A 93 10.53 1.02 6.40
N PHE A 94 11.07 0.86 5.18
CA PHE A 94 12.17 1.66 4.68
C PHE A 94 11.85 2.21 3.30
N ARG A 95 11.72 3.54 3.19
CA ARG A 95 11.47 4.24 1.92
C ARG A 95 12.27 5.54 1.88
N GLN A 96 12.84 5.87 0.74
CA GLN A 96 13.38 7.21 0.50
C GLN A 96 12.24 8.23 0.59
N ARG A 97 12.51 9.35 1.27
CA ARG A 97 11.54 10.43 1.51
C ARG A 97 12.19 11.77 1.15
N PRO A 98 11.40 12.75 0.69
CA PRO A 98 11.92 14.10 0.45
C PRO A 98 12.51 14.75 1.71
N SER A 99 11.99 14.37 2.89
CA SER A 99 12.46 14.86 4.19
C SER A 99 12.30 13.79 5.28
N GLY A 100 13.12 13.90 6.32
CA GLY A 100 13.14 12.99 7.46
C GLY A 100 13.87 11.67 7.20
N PRO A 101 13.90 10.76 8.20
CA PRO A 101 14.55 9.47 8.07
C PRO A 101 13.81 8.58 7.07
N GLY A 102 14.58 7.70 6.40
CA GLY A 102 14.05 6.70 5.49
C GLY A 102 13.38 5.52 6.21
N GLU A 103 13.63 5.35 7.50
CA GLU A 103 13.01 4.33 8.35
C GLU A 103 11.86 4.92 9.19
N PHE A 104 10.75 4.20 9.27
CA PHE A 104 9.60 4.59 10.08
C PHE A 104 8.67 3.41 10.33
N PHE A 105 7.82 3.52 11.35
CA PHE A 105 6.85 2.47 11.65
C PHE A 105 5.65 2.54 10.71
N GLN A 106 5.22 1.36 10.27
CA GLN A 106 3.93 1.15 9.63
C GLN A 106 3.16 0.11 10.43
N ALA A 107 1.87 0.33 10.64
CA ALA A 107 0.94 -0.58 11.30
C ALA A 107 -0.34 -0.65 10.49
N GLY A 108 -0.99 -1.81 10.46
CA GLY A 108 -2.21 -2.00 9.69
C GLY A 108 -2.76 -3.41 9.78
N ILE A 109 -3.91 -3.59 9.12
CA ILE A 109 -4.62 -4.85 8.97
C ILE A 109 -4.84 -5.08 7.47
N GLU A 110 -4.56 -6.29 6.98
CA GLU A 110 -4.97 -6.74 5.64
C GLU A 110 -6.14 -7.72 5.76
N ASP A 111 -7.22 -7.45 5.01
CA ASP A 111 -8.35 -8.35 4.83
C ASP A 111 -8.24 -9.04 3.46
N LEU A 112 -7.97 -10.34 3.45
CA LEU A 112 -7.84 -11.14 2.23
C LEU A 112 -9.09 -11.99 1.99
N GLY A 113 -9.65 -11.90 0.79
CA GLY A 113 -10.70 -12.79 0.30
C GLY A 113 -12.10 -12.56 0.89
N GLU A 114 -12.36 -11.40 1.50
CA GLU A 114 -13.70 -11.03 1.93
C GLU A 114 -14.62 -10.83 0.72
N ALA A 115 -15.79 -11.49 0.73
CA ALA A 115 -16.71 -11.47 -0.40
C ALA A 115 -17.46 -10.14 -0.48
N ASN A 116 -17.85 -9.58 0.67
CA ASN A 116 -18.52 -8.29 0.75
C ASN A 116 -17.49 -7.15 0.86
N ARG A 117 -17.02 -6.68 -0.29
CA ARG A 117 -15.99 -5.62 -0.39
C ARG A 117 -16.38 -4.34 0.34
N ALA A 118 -17.62 -3.86 0.15
CA ALA A 118 -18.09 -2.64 0.82
C ALA A 118 -18.05 -2.75 2.35
N THR A 119 -18.38 -3.93 2.89
CA THR A 119 -18.26 -4.18 4.34
C THR A 119 -16.81 -4.28 4.78
N ALA A 120 -15.94 -4.89 3.97
CA ALA A 120 -14.50 -4.94 4.22
C ALA A 120 -13.89 -3.54 4.27
N ASP A 121 -14.20 -2.69 3.29
CA ASP A 121 -13.69 -1.32 3.19
C ASP A 121 -14.19 -0.45 4.35
N ALA A 122 -15.48 -0.53 4.69
CA ALA A 122 -16.04 0.17 5.85
C ALA A 122 -15.37 -0.26 7.15
N ARG A 123 -15.09 -1.56 7.30
CA ARG A 123 -14.37 -2.11 8.45
C ARG A 123 -12.91 -1.64 8.48
N ALA A 124 -12.22 -1.60 7.34
CA ALA A 124 -10.85 -1.11 7.23
C ALA A 124 -10.75 0.37 7.66
N LEU A 125 -11.69 1.21 7.22
CA LEU A 125 -11.78 2.60 7.68
C LEU A 125 -12.04 2.69 9.19
N ALA A 126 -13.00 1.92 9.70
CA ALA A 126 -13.31 1.90 11.14
C ALA A 126 -12.11 1.45 11.99
N ASP A 127 -11.34 0.45 11.52
CA ASP A 127 -10.13 -0.01 12.20
C ASP A 127 -9.00 1.02 12.14
N ALA A 128 -8.83 1.72 11.02
CA ALA A 128 -7.87 2.82 10.92
C ALA A 128 -8.20 3.95 11.90
N LEU A 129 -9.47 4.38 11.97
CA LEU A 129 -9.92 5.41 12.91
C LEU A 129 -9.78 4.97 14.37
N ALA A 130 -10.11 3.72 14.68
CA ALA A 130 -9.88 3.16 16.01
C ALA A 130 -8.39 3.12 16.37
N GLY A 131 -7.51 2.82 15.40
CA GLY A 131 -6.07 2.86 15.58
C GLY A 131 -5.54 4.26 15.88
N LEU A 132 -6.06 5.27 15.18
CA LEU A 132 -5.75 6.68 15.45
C LEU A 132 -6.20 7.10 16.86
N ALA A 133 -7.43 6.75 17.24
CA ALA A 133 -7.96 7.01 18.58
C ALA A 133 -7.13 6.32 19.68
N ALA A 134 -6.73 5.06 19.46
CA ALA A 134 -5.85 4.33 20.38
C ALA A 134 -4.45 4.98 20.52
N CYS A 135 -4.02 5.75 19.51
CA CYS A 135 -2.79 6.55 19.53
C CYS A 135 -2.99 7.98 20.05
N GLY A 136 -4.19 8.34 20.54
CA GLY A 136 -4.49 9.67 21.08
C GLY A 136 -4.83 10.73 20.03
N VAL A 137 -5.10 10.34 18.78
CA VAL A 137 -5.59 11.24 17.72
C VAL A 137 -7.11 11.25 17.76
N ASP A 138 -7.72 12.43 17.91
CA ASP A 138 -9.17 12.59 17.91
C ASP A 138 -9.74 12.40 16.48
N PRO A 139 -10.58 11.37 16.25
CA PRO A 139 -11.19 11.16 14.94
C PRO A 139 -12.13 12.29 14.51
N ALA A 140 -12.72 13.05 15.45
CA ALA A 140 -13.66 14.12 15.12
C ALA A 140 -12.98 15.32 14.42
N GLY A 141 -11.66 15.45 14.56
CA GLY A 141 -10.87 16.49 13.88
C GLY A 141 -10.30 16.08 12.53
N LEU A 142 -10.68 14.90 12.00
CA LEU A 142 -10.15 14.38 10.75
C LEU A 142 -11.07 14.65 9.56
N ASP A 143 -10.51 15.22 8.50
CA ASP A 143 -11.14 15.24 7.18
C ASP A 143 -10.87 13.92 6.46
N ILE A 144 -11.92 13.12 6.25
CA ILE A 144 -11.82 11.81 5.59
C ILE A 144 -12.27 11.95 4.13
N VAL A 145 -11.36 11.69 3.20
CA VAL A 145 -11.65 11.65 1.76
C VAL A 145 -11.75 10.20 1.30
N LEU A 146 -12.89 9.84 0.73
CA LEU A 146 -13.12 8.53 0.13
C LEU A 146 -13.13 8.66 -1.40
N GLY A 147 -12.50 7.72 -2.09
CA GLY A 147 -12.47 7.64 -3.54
C GLY A 147 -12.64 6.19 -4.00
N ASP A 148 -13.22 6.03 -5.19
CA ASP A 148 -13.41 4.73 -5.84
C ASP A 148 -12.96 4.85 -7.31
N GLN A 149 -11.93 4.09 -7.67
CA GLN A 149 -11.44 4.03 -9.05
C GLN A 149 -12.51 3.53 -10.03
N GLY A 150 -13.40 2.64 -9.58
CA GLY A 150 -14.51 2.12 -10.37
C GLY A 150 -15.49 3.22 -10.80
N LEU A 151 -15.67 4.28 -10.00
CA LEU A 151 -16.46 5.44 -10.41
C LEU A 151 -15.79 6.21 -11.55
N PHE A 152 -14.47 6.38 -11.48
CA PHE A 152 -13.70 7.01 -12.55
C PHE A 152 -13.77 6.19 -13.85
N GLU A 153 -13.58 4.87 -13.75
CA GLU A 153 -13.70 3.96 -14.88
C GLU A 153 -15.11 3.98 -15.50
N ALA A 154 -16.16 3.95 -14.67
CA ALA A 154 -17.54 4.04 -15.13
C ALA A 154 -17.83 5.38 -15.83
N PHE A 155 -17.28 6.48 -15.31
CA PHE A 155 -17.39 7.79 -15.93
C PHE A 155 -16.72 7.82 -17.32
N LEU A 156 -15.48 7.33 -17.44
CA LEU A 156 -14.77 7.26 -18.72
C LEU A 156 -15.52 6.40 -19.76
N LYS A 157 -16.12 5.29 -19.30
CA LYS A 157 -16.95 4.44 -20.15
C LYS A 157 -18.23 5.14 -20.60
N ALA A 158 -18.89 5.87 -19.71
CA ALA A 158 -20.12 6.61 -20.00
C ALA A 158 -19.91 7.75 -21.01
N LEU A 159 -18.70 8.32 -21.08
CA LEU A 159 -18.32 9.30 -22.10
C LEU A 159 -18.22 8.71 -23.52
N GLY A 160 -18.25 7.38 -23.66
CA GLY A 160 -18.13 6.72 -24.97
C GLY A 160 -16.76 6.90 -25.63
N LEU A 161 -15.71 7.10 -24.83
CA LEU A 161 -14.35 7.23 -25.35
C LEU A 161 -13.89 5.93 -26.04
N PRO A 162 -13.01 5.98 -27.05
CA PRO A 162 -12.40 4.77 -27.59
C PRO A 162 -11.64 3.98 -26.51
N ASP A 163 -11.68 2.64 -26.56
CA ASP A 163 -11.09 1.76 -25.54
C ASP A 163 -9.60 2.02 -25.27
N GLY A 164 -8.85 2.42 -26.29
CA GLY A 164 -7.44 2.82 -26.14
C GLY A 164 -7.28 4.04 -25.22
N TRP A 165 -8.16 5.03 -25.36
CA TRP A 165 -8.17 6.23 -24.53
C TRP A 165 -8.69 5.97 -23.13
N GLN A 166 -9.72 5.13 -22.97
CA GLN A 166 -10.17 4.70 -21.66
C GLN A 166 -9.03 4.03 -20.88
N ARG A 167 -8.38 3.01 -21.46
CA ARG A 167 -7.25 2.32 -20.83
C ARG A 167 -6.09 3.28 -20.52
N ARG A 168 -5.80 4.22 -21.41
CA ARG A 168 -4.74 5.22 -21.18
C ARG A 168 -5.05 6.09 -19.97
N LEU A 169 -6.27 6.63 -19.87
CA LEU A 169 -6.68 7.49 -18.75
C LEU A 169 -6.76 6.72 -17.42
N VAL A 170 -7.23 5.48 -17.43
CA VAL A 170 -7.26 4.63 -16.24
C VAL A 170 -5.84 4.40 -15.67
N ARG A 171 -4.84 4.18 -16.53
CA ARG A 171 -3.43 4.04 -16.09
C ARG A 171 -2.85 5.30 -15.44
N THR A 172 -3.45 6.46 -15.69
CA THR A 172 -3.02 7.73 -15.08
C THR A 172 -3.72 8.04 -13.76
N PHE A 173 -4.65 7.18 -13.32
CA PHE A 173 -5.38 7.37 -12.06
C PHE A 173 -4.40 7.49 -10.87
N GLY A 174 -4.59 8.50 -10.02
CA GLY A 174 -3.69 8.82 -8.91
C GLY A 174 -2.41 9.56 -9.31
N HIS A 175 -2.25 9.93 -10.58
CA HIS A 175 -1.10 10.67 -11.10
C HIS A 175 -1.55 11.93 -11.86
N ASP A 176 -1.91 12.99 -11.13
CA ASP A 176 -2.50 14.23 -11.67
C ASP A 176 -1.76 14.79 -12.89
N GLY A 177 -0.42 14.85 -12.85
CA GLY A 177 0.37 15.35 -13.98
C GLY A 177 0.29 14.46 -15.23
N LEU A 178 0.23 13.13 -15.06
CA LEU A 178 0.07 12.21 -16.18
C LEU A 178 -1.37 12.27 -16.72
N LEU A 179 -2.36 12.39 -15.84
CA LEU A 179 -3.76 12.55 -16.22
C LEU A 179 -3.96 13.83 -17.02
N ASP A 180 -3.43 14.96 -16.55
CA ASP A 180 -3.46 16.24 -17.27
C ASP A 180 -2.82 16.15 -18.65
N ALA A 181 -1.65 15.50 -18.74
CA ALA A 181 -0.96 15.30 -20.01
C ALA A 181 -1.78 14.43 -20.98
N ALA A 182 -2.41 13.35 -20.47
CA ALA A 182 -3.26 12.48 -21.26
C ALA A 182 -4.53 13.20 -21.75
N LEU A 183 -5.18 14.00 -20.89
CA LEU A 183 -6.36 14.80 -21.25
C LEU A 183 -6.01 15.86 -22.31
N LYS A 184 -4.88 16.55 -22.18
CA LYS A 184 -4.38 17.49 -23.20
C LYS A 184 -4.14 16.80 -24.54
N SER A 185 -3.53 15.61 -24.53
CA SER A 185 -3.30 14.81 -25.73
C SER A 185 -4.60 14.35 -26.39
N LEU A 186 -5.64 14.02 -25.61
CA LEU A 186 -6.96 13.66 -26.11
C LEU A 186 -7.65 14.86 -26.78
N ALA A 187 -7.62 16.02 -26.14
CA ALA A 187 -8.27 17.24 -26.61
C ALA A 187 -7.67 17.77 -27.92
N THR A 188 -6.38 17.55 -28.17
CA THR A 188 -5.68 18.03 -29.38
C THR A 188 -5.66 17.01 -30.54
N GLY A 189 -6.39 15.88 -30.42
CA GLY A 189 -6.49 14.86 -31.47
C GLY A 189 -5.19 14.05 -31.67
N GLY A 190 -4.29 14.05 -30.70
CA GLY A 190 -2.98 13.44 -30.82
C GLY A 190 -3.02 11.91 -30.87
N VAL A 191 -2.88 11.34 -32.06
CA VAL A 191 -2.21 10.06 -32.25
C VAL A 191 -0.70 10.35 -32.18
N GLY A 192 -0.10 10.24 -30.99
CA GLY A 192 1.32 10.59 -30.84
C GLY A 192 1.97 10.27 -29.49
N THR A 193 2.87 9.30 -29.54
CA THR A 193 4.17 9.24 -28.84
C THR A 193 4.22 8.81 -27.37
N LEU A 194 3.60 7.68 -26.98
CA LEU A 194 3.99 6.96 -25.75
C LEU A 194 3.93 5.41 -25.88
N ASP A 195 4.01 4.87 -27.09
CA ASP A 195 4.22 3.43 -27.39
C ASP A 195 5.60 2.90 -26.93
N ARG A 196 6.15 3.44 -25.85
CA ARG A 196 7.46 3.13 -25.26
C ARG A 196 7.38 3.02 -23.75
N LEU A 197 6.36 2.32 -23.25
CA LEU A 197 6.28 1.87 -21.85
C LEU A 197 5.77 0.42 -21.78
N ASP A 198 6.20 -0.40 -22.76
CA ASP A 198 6.26 -1.87 -22.62
C ASP A 198 7.64 -2.25 -22.08
#